data_AF-A0A8H7DBZ3-F1
#
_entry.id   AF-A0A8H7DBZ3-F1
#
_cell.length_a   1.000
_cell.length_b   1.000
_cell.length_c   1.000
_cell.angle_alpha   90.00
_cell.angle_beta   90.00
_cell.angle_gamma   90.00
#
_symmetry.space_group_name_H-M   'P 1'
#
loop_
_entity.id
_entity.type
_entity.pdbx_description
1 polymer ?
#
loop_
_entity_poly.entity_id
_entity_poly.type
_entity_poly.pdbx_seq_one_letter_code
_entity_poly.pdbx_strand_id
1 'polypeptide(L)'
;MAMPTSPVSPTAPLSLSYLPLATMVQCNGAECTEEGKSQCGRCKKSFYCSAKCQQKDWSAHKKECKRLTTNATPSPPQISPFPQIFNILSGTSTPMSATAVFFAPMFGYTATNPEPVYKDLVNAYRLLRLGAHLNAHRVPPALQGIDFADWMDRITLAKVLPEWWDAAVNGAGIETYTREDAWGRLDRVVTREEVAANAQKRLMTLEMMVERILNNSL
;
A
#
# COMPACT_ATOMS: atom_id res chain seq x y z
N MET A 1 -51.11 -57.16 -10.71
CA MET A 1 -50.00 -56.69 -11.58
C MET A 1 -50.62 -55.74 -12.60
N ALA A 2 -50.37 -54.44 -12.42
CA ALA A 2 -51.08 -53.35 -13.11
C ALA A 2 -50.35 -52.94 -14.41
N MET A 3 -51.13 -52.41 -15.35
CA MET A 3 -50.76 -52.01 -16.71
C MET A 3 -49.69 -50.92 -16.78
N PRO A 4 -48.92 -50.82 -17.90
CA PRO A 4 -48.08 -49.66 -18.15
C PRO A 4 -48.87 -48.52 -18.83
N THR A 5 -48.80 -47.32 -18.25
CA THR A 5 -49.34 -46.08 -18.78
C THR A 5 -48.24 -45.27 -19.49
N SER A 6 -48.54 -44.72 -20.66
CA SER A 6 -47.72 -43.72 -21.37
C SER A 6 -47.72 -42.36 -20.64
N PRO A 7 -46.71 -41.51 -20.88
CA PRO A 7 -47.05 -40.12 -21.25
C PRO A 7 -46.10 -39.44 -22.27
N VAL A 8 -46.73 -38.83 -23.29
CA VAL A 8 -46.60 -37.43 -23.81
C VAL A 8 -45.22 -36.76 -23.98
N SER A 9 -44.92 -36.32 -25.22
CA SER A 9 -43.88 -35.33 -25.61
C SER A 9 -44.22 -33.89 -25.19
N PRO A 10 -43.24 -32.98 -25.10
CA PRO A 10 -43.27 -31.87 -26.06
C PRO A 10 -41.89 -31.39 -26.57
N THR A 11 -41.92 -30.96 -27.82
CA THR A 11 -40.95 -30.17 -28.58
C THR A 11 -40.44 -28.93 -27.84
N ALA A 12 -39.13 -28.67 -27.89
CA ALA A 12 -38.55 -27.37 -27.57
C ALA A 12 -37.88 -26.76 -28.82
N PRO A 13 -38.35 -25.60 -29.35
CA PRO A 13 -37.66 -24.87 -30.39
C PRO A 13 -36.77 -23.74 -29.85
N LEU A 14 -35.60 -23.63 -30.48
CA LEU A 14 -34.85 -22.42 -30.85
C LEU A 14 -34.61 -21.34 -29.77
N SER A 15 -33.39 -21.33 -29.21
CA SER A 15 -32.84 -20.17 -28.50
C SER A 15 -32.22 -19.19 -29.50
N LEU A 16 -32.92 -18.06 -29.73
CA LEU A 16 -32.43 -16.87 -30.41
C LEU A 16 -31.35 -16.20 -29.54
N SER A 17 -30.17 -16.04 -30.11
CA SER A 17 -29.02 -15.33 -29.55
C SER A 17 -29.33 -13.84 -29.33
N TYR A 18 -29.40 -13.43 -28.06
CA TYR A 18 -29.36 -12.02 -27.68
C TYR A 18 -27.92 -11.51 -27.68
N LEU A 19 -27.59 -10.57 -28.57
CA LEU A 19 -26.39 -9.72 -28.45
C LEU A 19 -26.76 -8.46 -27.64
N PRO A 20 -26.02 -8.10 -26.58
CA PRO A 20 -26.34 -6.93 -25.78
C PRO A 20 -25.94 -5.63 -26.51
N LEU A 21 -26.86 -4.66 -26.45
CA LEU A 21 -26.73 -3.31 -26.98
C LEU A 21 -25.55 -2.59 -26.30
N ALA A 22 -24.52 -2.21 -27.07
CA ALA A 22 -23.37 -1.48 -26.55
C ALA A 22 -23.80 -0.07 -26.09
N THR A 23 -23.77 0.19 -24.79
CA THR A 23 -23.97 1.52 -24.22
C THR A 23 -22.74 2.39 -24.54
N MET A 24 -22.87 3.31 -25.48
CA MET A 24 -21.84 4.32 -25.73
C MET A 24 -21.73 5.27 -24.53
N VAL A 25 -20.50 5.46 -24.03
CA VAL A 25 -20.22 6.32 -22.87
C VAL A 25 -19.63 7.64 -23.36
N GLN A 26 -20.21 8.77 -22.97
CA GLN A 26 -19.79 10.09 -23.42
C GLN A 26 -18.56 10.61 -22.66
N CYS A 27 -17.72 11.41 -23.34
CA CYS A 27 -16.60 12.13 -22.72
C CYS A 27 -17.08 13.20 -21.72
N ASN A 28 -16.47 13.23 -20.54
CA ASN A 28 -16.70 14.21 -19.47
C ASN A 28 -15.94 15.54 -19.66
N GLY A 29 -15.17 15.69 -20.73
CA GLY A 29 -14.46 16.94 -21.01
C GLY A 29 -15.44 18.08 -21.30
N ALA A 30 -15.21 19.25 -20.71
CA ALA A 30 -15.98 20.45 -21.03
C ALA A 30 -15.99 20.71 -22.55
N GLU A 31 -17.18 20.92 -23.10
CA GLU A 31 -17.42 21.18 -24.53
C GLU A 31 -16.97 20.03 -25.47
N CYS A 32 -17.00 18.78 -24.99
CA CYS A 32 -16.65 17.61 -25.78
C CYS A 32 -17.86 16.68 -25.98
N THR A 33 -18.14 16.30 -27.23
CA THR A 33 -19.23 15.37 -27.61
C THR A 33 -18.71 14.01 -28.08
N GLU A 34 -17.40 13.80 -27.99
CA GLU A 34 -16.75 12.55 -28.40
C GLU A 34 -17.04 11.41 -27.43
N GLU A 35 -16.84 10.18 -27.90
CA GLU A 35 -16.94 8.98 -27.07
C GLU A 35 -15.80 8.92 -26.03
N GLY A 36 -16.14 8.56 -24.80
CA GLY A 36 -15.25 8.35 -23.67
C GLY A 36 -14.47 7.04 -23.78
N LYS A 37 -13.41 7.04 -24.59
CA LYS A 37 -12.57 5.85 -24.86
C LYS A 37 -11.68 5.42 -23.69
N SER A 38 -11.46 6.30 -22.72
CA SER A 38 -10.58 6.05 -21.56
C SER A 38 -11.27 6.48 -20.28
N GLN A 39 -10.98 5.80 -19.18
CA GLN A 39 -11.53 6.14 -17.86
C GLN A 39 -10.48 6.81 -16.99
N CYS A 40 -10.91 7.62 -16.02
CA CYS A 40 -10.02 8.18 -15.00
C CYS A 40 -9.30 7.04 -14.25
N GLY A 41 -7.98 7.02 -14.27
CA GLY A 41 -7.18 5.97 -13.63
C GLY A 41 -7.34 5.89 -12.10
N ARG A 42 -7.86 6.94 -11.46
CA ARG A 42 -8.10 6.98 -10.00
C ARG A 42 -9.48 6.44 -9.64
N CYS A 43 -10.54 7.11 -10.09
CA CYS A 43 -11.90 6.76 -9.66
C CYS A 43 -12.59 5.75 -10.59
N LYS A 44 -12.13 5.57 -11.84
CA LYS A 44 -12.77 4.70 -12.85
C LYS A 44 -14.26 5.01 -13.12
N LYS A 45 -14.72 6.22 -12.77
CA LYS A 45 -16.12 6.66 -12.92
C LYS A 45 -16.35 7.72 -13.98
N SER A 46 -15.33 8.51 -14.32
CA SER A 46 -15.40 9.50 -15.40
C SER A 46 -14.64 9.01 -16.62
N PHE A 47 -15.19 9.29 -17.80
CA PHE A 47 -14.68 8.81 -19.08
C PHE A 47 -14.26 10.00 -19.95
N TYR A 48 -13.19 9.84 -20.70
CA TYR A 48 -12.59 10.87 -21.53
C TYR A 48 -12.16 10.29 -22.87
N CYS A 49 -12.31 11.07 -23.94
CA CYS A 49 -11.77 10.70 -25.24
C CYS A 49 -10.23 10.78 -25.28
N SER A 50 -9.62 11.60 -24.41
CA SER A 50 -8.17 11.81 -24.32
C SER A 50 -7.73 12.37 -22.96
N ALA A 51 -6.42 12.25 -22.67
CA ALA A 51 -5.80 12.86 -21.48
C ALA A 51 -5.97 14.39 -21.43
N LYS A 52 -6.07 15.06 -22.59
CA LYS A 52 -6.32 16.50 -22.67
C LYS A 52 -7.69 16.88 -22.09
N CYS A 53 -8.72 16.09 -22.38
CA CYS A 53 -10.07 16.30 -21.81
C CYS A 53 -10.10 16.01 -20.32
N GLN A 54 -9.38 14.97 -19.86
CA GLN A 54 -9.22 14.68 -18.43
C GLN A 54 -8.53 15.83 -17.68
N GLN A 55 -7.46 16.40 -18.24
CA GLN A 55 -6.73 17.48 -17.59
C GLN A 55 -7.54 18.79 -17.54
N LYS A 56 -8.31 19.09 -18.59
CA LYS A 56 -9.24 20.23 -18.60
C LYS A 56 -10.34 20.10 -17.54
N ASP A 57 -10.89 18.90 -17.40
CA ASP A 57 -11.94 18.61 -16.41
C ASP A 57 -11.40 18.49 -14.97
N TRP A 58 -10.08 18.37 -14.78
CA TRP A 58 -9.47 18.04 -13.48
C TRP A 58 -9.86 18.99 -12.34
N SER A 59 -9.96 20.29 -12.57
CA SER A 59 -10.32 21.26 -11.53
C SER A 59 -11.72 21.02 -10.96
N ALA A 60 -12.69 20.62 -11.81
CA ALA A 60 -14.04 20.24 -11.42
C ALA A 60 -14.09 18.79 -10.90
N HIS A 61 -13.44 17.87 -11.61
CA HIS A 61 -13.43 16.45 -11.31
C HIS A 61 -12.72 16.10 -10.01
N LYS A 62 -11.65 16.81 -9.62
CA LYS A 62 -10.79 16.43 -8.47
C LYS A 62 -11.55 16.20 -7.17
N LYS A 63 -12.53 17.05 -6.85
CA LYS A 63 -13.34 16.93 -5.63
C LYS A 63 -14.17 15.64 -5.65
N GLU A 64 -14.85 15.41 -6.78
CA GLU A 64 -15.69 14.22 -6.97
C GLU A 64 -14.86 12.94 -7.12
N CYS A 65 -13.72 13.01 -7.80
CA CYS A 65 -12.75 11.93 -7.90
C CYS A 65 -12.35 11.42 -6.52
N LYS A 66 -12.05 12.32 -5.57
CA LYS A 66 -11.68 11.96 -4.19
C LYS A 66 -12.84 11.26 -3.46
N ARG A 67 -14.06 11.79 -3.61
CA ARG A 67 -15.29 11.22 -3.01
C ARG A 67 -15.64 9.84 -3.57
N LEU A 68 -15.43 9.64 -4.86
CA LEU A 68 -15.69 8.37 -5.53
C LEU A 68 -14.61 7.34 -5.25
N THR A 69 -13.35 7.75 -5.07
CA THR A 69 -12.29 6.83 -4.60
C THR A 69 -12.51 6.37 -3.16
N THR A 70 -13.22 7.12 -2.32
CA THR A 70 -13.57 6.68 -0.96
C THR A 70 -14.76 5.72 -0.93
N ASN A 71 -15.60 5.65 -1.98
CA ASN A 71 -16.86 4.89 -2.00
C ASN A 71 -17.03 3.90 -3.17
N ALA A 72 -16.02 3.63 -4.00
CA ALA A 72 -16.14 2.69 -5.11
C ALA A 72 -15.21 1.48 -4.96
N THR A 73 -15.82 0.42 -4.45
CA THR A 73 -15.50 -1.00 -4.66
C THR A 73 -14.26 -1.51 -3.93
N PRO A 74 -14.39 -2.60 -3.14
CA PRO A 74 -13.24 -3.21 -2.49
C PRO A 74 -12.21 -3.54 -3.57
N SER A 75 -10.98 -3.10 -3.33
CA SER A 75 -9.79 -3.71 -3.92
C SER A 75 -10.00 -5.23 -3.92
N PRO A 76 -9.55 -5.98 -4.96
CA PRO A 76 -9.42 -7.43 -4.82
C PRO A 76 -8.80 -7.67 -3.46
N PRO A 77 -9.37 -8.53 -2.58
CA PRO A 77 -8.98 -8.59 -1.19
C PRO A 77 -7.47 -8.55 -1.16
N GLN A 78 -6.93 -7.41 -0.72
CA GLN A 78 -5.55 -7.36 -0.33
C GLN A 78 -5.63 -8.25 0.90
N ILE A 79 -5.43 -9.56 0.69
CA ILE A 79 -5.15 -10.48 1.76
C ILE A 79 -3.85 -9.91 2.29
N SER A 80 -3.97 -8.92 3.18
CA SER A 80 -2.87 -8.58 4.03
C SER A 80 -2.54 -9.92 4.65
N PRO A 81 -1.30 -10.41 4.56
CA PRO A 81 -0.92 -11.66 5.21
C PRO A 81 -1.02 -11.57 6.75
N PHE A 82 -1.61 -10.49 7.28
CA PHE A 82 -1.72 -10.12 8.67
C PHE A 82 -3.17 -10.11 9.15
N PRO A 83 -3.37 -10.36 10.46
CA PRO A 83 -4.65 -10.18 11.10
C PRO A 83 -5.13 -8.74 10.94
N GLN A 84 -6.41 -8.58 10.65
CA GLN A 84 -7.06 -7.27 10.67
C GLN A 84 -7.37 -6.89 12.13
N ILE A 85 -7.12 -5.64 12.49
CA ILE A 85 -7.57 -5.10 13.77
C ILE A 85 -8.94 -4.48 13.54
N PHE A 86 -9.93 -5.01 14.26
CA PHE A 86 -11.26 -4.43 14.26
C PHE A 86 -11.34 -3.33 15.31
N ASN A 87 -11.55 -2.10 14.87
CA ASN A 87 -11.80 -0.97 15.77
C ASN A 87 -13.29 -0.92 16.10
N ILE A 88 -13.64 -1.28 17.35
CA ILE A 88 -15.03 -1.41 17.82
C ILE A 88 -15.80 -0.08 17.74
N LEU A 89 -15.12 1.06 17.95
CA LEU A 89 -15.76 2.38 17.97
C LEU A 89 -16.08 2.91 16.57
N SER A 90 -15.23 2.61 15.60
CA SER A 90 -15.40 3.07 14.21
C SER A 90 -16.00 2.02 13.29
N GLY A 91 -16.12 0.76 13.74
CA GLY A 91 -16.57 -0.37 12.92
C GLY A 91 -15.63 -0.69 11.75
N THR A 92 -14.40 -0.16 11.76
CA THR A 92 -13.45 -0.31 10.67
C THR A 92 -12.43 -1.40 10.96
N SER A 93 -12.15 -2.24 9.97
CA SER A 93 -11.02 -3.15 9.98
C SER A 93 -9.81 -2.46 9.37
N THR A 94 -8.73 -2.32 10.12
CA THR A 94 -7.44 -1.85 9.58
C THR A 94 -6.45 -3.00 9.56
N PRO A 95 -5.61 -3.12 8.52
CA PRO A 95 -4.51 -4.08 8.55
C PRO A 95 -3.59 -3.71 9.70
N MET A 96 -3.02 -4.70 10.40
CA MET A 96 -2.13 -4.47 11.54
C MET A 96 -0.96 -3.55 11.20
N SER A 97 -0.46 -3.58 9.96
CA SER A 97 0.56 -2.65 9.44
C SER A 97 0.13 -1.17 9.47
N ALA A 98 -1.17 -0.89 9.44
CA ALA A 98 -1.70 0.48 9.48
C ALA A 98 -1.83 1.06 10.90
N THR A 99 -1.49 0.32 11.96
CA THR A 99 -1.59 0.82 13.34
C THR A 99 -0.22 0.96 14.00
N ALA A 100 0.19 2.20 14.30
CA ALA A 100 1.53 2.54 14.82
C ALA A 100 1.88 1.85 16.15
N VAL A 101 0.88 1.73 17.03
CA VAL A 101 1.04 1.25 18.42
C VAL A 101 1.57 -0.19 18.50
N PHE A 102 1.45 -0.98 17.41
CA PHE A 102 1.88 -2.38 17.39
C PHE A 102 3.37 -2.58 17.12
N PHE A 103 4.07 -1.61 16.55
CA PHE A 103 5.45 -1.83 16.11
C PHE A 103 6.41 -1.97 17.28
N ALA A 104 6.40 -1.04 18.23
CA ALA A 104 7.36 -1.06 19.34
C ALA A 104 7.33 -2.37 20.18
N PRO A 105 6.16 -2.92 20.57
CA PRO A 105 6.10 -4.21 21.26
C PRO A 105 6.56 -5.40 20.41
N MET A 106 6.33 -5.34 19.09
CA MET A 106 6.68 -6.44 18.17
C MET A 106 8.19 -6.61 17.99
N PHE A 107 8.97 -5.53 18.17
CA PHE A 107 10.42 -5.57 18.10
C PHE A 107 11.11 -5.88 19.43
N GLY A 108 10.41 -5.74 20.56
CA GLY A 108 10.97 -6.00 21.89
C GLY A 108 12.02 -4.97 22.31
N TYR A 109 11.89 -3.71 21.89
CA TYR A 109 12.85 -2.66 22.22
C TYR A 109 12.82 -2.28 23.70
N THR A 110 13.98 -1.97 24.28
CA THR A 110 14.09 -1.49 25.67
C THR A 110 14.91 -0.21 25.74
N ALA A 111 14.54 0.71 26.64
CA ALA A 111 15.25 1.98 26.81
C ALA A 111 16.69 1.78 27.31
N THR A 112 16.97 0.68 28.01
CA THR A 112 18.31 0.33 28.52
C THR A 112 19.26 -0.18 27.44
N ASN A 113 18.74 -0.56 26.27
CA ASN A 113 19.54 -1.06 25.16
C ASN A 113 18.95 -0.55 23.83
N PRO A 114 19.31 0.67 23.39
CA PRO A 114 18.73 1.27 22.20
C PRO A 114 19.35 0.77 20.88
N GLU A 115 20.50 0.10 20.91
CA GLU A 115 21.22 -0.37 19.71
C GLU A 115 20.37 -1.24 18.75
N PRO A 116 19.51 -2.17 19.21
CA PRO A 116 18.60 -2.90 18.34
C PRO A 116 17.68 -1.99 17.52
N VAL A 117 17.29 -0.82 18.05
CA VAL A 117 16.50 0.16 17.31
C VAL A 117 17.34 0.72 16.16
N TYR A 118 18.59 1.14 16.42
CA TYR A 118 19.48 1.69 15.38
C TYR A 118 19.66 0.71 14.23
N LYS A 119 19.97 -0.55 14.58
CA LYS A 119 20.13 -1.66 13.63
C LYS A 119 18.88 -1.85 12.76
N ASP A 120 17.70 -1.86 13.38
CA ASP A 120 16.43 -2.08 12.69
C ASP A 120 16.03 -0.89 11.81
N LEU A 121 16.33 0.35 12.20
CA LEU A 121 16.12 1.55 11.38
C LEU A 121 17.04 1.57 10.14
N VAL A 122 18.30 1.16 10.29
CA VAL A 122 19.24 1.00 9.17
C VAL A 122 18.79 -0.12 8.22
N ASN A 123 18.34 -1.26 8.75
CA ASN A 123 17.83 -2.34 7.93
C ASN A 123 16.57 -1.92 7.16
N ALA A 124 15.64 -1.21 7.79
CA ALA A 124 14.44 -0.70 7.13
C ALA A 124 14.78 0.30 6.00
N TYR A 125 15.75 1.20 6.24
CA TYR A 125 16.26 2.10 5.20
C TYR A 125 16.83 1.32 4.01
N ARG A 126 17.63 0.28 4.27
CA ARG A 126 18.20 -0.57 3.21
C ARG A 126 17.14 -1.34 2.43
N LEU A 127 16.12 -1.90 3.10
CA LEU A 127 14.99 -2.55 2.43
C LEU A 127 14.23 -1.58 1.52
N LEU A 128 14.05 -0.33 1.95
CA LEU A 128 13.50 0.73 1.10
C LEU A 128 14.40 0.98 -0.12
N ARG A 129 15.71 1.21 0.07
CA ARG A 129 16.65 1.52 -1.02
C ARG A 129 16.81 0.39 -2.02
N LEU A 130 16.67 -0.86 -1.58
CA LEU A 130 16.66 -2.04 -2.44
C LEU A 130 15.31 -2.25 -3.15
N GLY A 131 14.26 -1.53 -2.77
CA GLY A 131 12.90 -1.78 -3.27
C GLY A 131 12.34 -3.13 -2.84
N ALA A 132 12.87 -3.67 -1.74
CA ALA A 132 12.70 -5.05 -1.29
C ALA A 132 11.81 -5.15 -0.04
N HIS A 133 10.78 -4.33 0.04
CA HIS A 133 9.79 -4.32 1.12
C HIS A 133 8.44 -4.91 0.64
N LEU A 134 7.52 -5.14 1.59
CA LEU A 134 6.21 -5.74 1.31
C LEU A 134 5.52 -5.05 0.13
N ASN A 135 5.02 -5.85 -0.81
CA ASN A 135 4.31 -5.43 -2.02
C ASN A 135 5.12 -4.55 -3.00
N ALA A 136 6.43 -4.36 -2.79
CA ALA A 136 7.26 -3.56 -3.66
C ALA A 136 8.04 -4.43 -4.67
N HIS A 137 8.14 -3.92 -5.90
CA HIS A 137 9.04 -4.44 -6.94
C HIS A 137 10.16 -3.45 -7.30
N ARG A 138 10.09 -2.22 -6.77
CA ARG A 138 11.04 -1.13 -6.98
C ARG A 138 10.84 -0.04 -5.95
N VAL A 139 11.86 0.80 -5.76
CA VAL A 139 11.73 2.04 -4.98
C VAL A 139 10.76 3.01 -5.67
N PRO A 140 9.77 3.59 -4.95
CA PRO A 140 8.91 4.62 -5.51
C PRO A 140 9.74 5.80 -6.05
N PRO A 141 9.40 6.38 -7.22
CA PRO A 141 10.19 7.48 -7.82
C PRO A 141 10.44 8.66 -6.89
N ALA A 142 9.45 9.01 -6.07
CA ALA A 142 9.55 10.09 -5.08
C ALA A 142 10.58 9.82 -3.96
N LEU A 143 11.09 8.59 -3.85
CA LEU A 143 11.96 8.14 -2.76
C LEU A 143 13.33 7.65 -3.24
N GLN A 144 13.62 7.74 -4.55
CA GLN A 144 14.88 7.22 -5.11
C GLN A 144 16.12 7.99 -4.63
N GLY A 145 15.95 9.23 -4.19
CA GLY A 145 17.05 10.11 -3.75
C GLY A 145 17.01 10.51 -2.27
N ILE A 146 16.14 9.91 -1.45
CA ILE A 146 16.09 10.28 -0.03
C ILE A 146 17.34 9.76 0.69
N ASP A 147 17.95 10.63 1.48
CA ASP A 147 19.05 10.23 2.34
C ASP A 147 18.54 9.61 3.65
N PHE A 148 19.45 9.28 4.55
CA PHE A 148 19.08 8.68 5.83
C PHE A 148 18.44 9.70 6.80
N ALA A 149 18.78 11.00 6.70
CA ALA A 149 18.17 12.03 7.53
C ALA A 149 16.69 12.24 7.14
N ASP A 150 16.42 12.36 5.84
CA ASP A 150 15.05 12.41 5.29
C ASP A 150 14.23 11.19 5.73
N TRP A 151 14.87 10.02 5.78
CA TRP A 151 14.25 8.79 6.26
C TRP A 151 13.88 8.87 7.75
N MET A 152 14.75 9.41 8.60
CA MET A 152 14.49 9.59 10.03
C MET A 152 13.33 10.55 10.30
N ASP A 153 13.19 11.62 9.52
CA ASP A 153 12.04 12.52 9.60
C ASP A 153 10.72 11.79 9.32
N ARG A 154 10.71 10.92 8.30
CA ARG A 154 9.55 10.11 7.93
C ARG A 154 9.20 9.08 9.00
N ILE A 155 10.20 8.45 9.62
CA ILE A 155 10.00 7.54 10.75
C ILE A 155 9.30 8.27 11.91
N THR A 156 9.76 9.48 12.22
CA THR A 156 9.20 10.31 13.30
C THR A 156 7.74 10.67 13.03
N LEU A 157 7.40 10.96 11.77
CA LEU A 157 6.02 11.21 11.34
C LEU A 157 5.15 9.95 11.41
N ALA A 158 5.70 8.77 11.09
CA ALA A 158 4.98 7.51 11.05
C ALA A 158 4.64 6.93 12.45
N LYS A 159 5.26 7.46 13.51
CA LYS A 159 5.04 7.06 14.92
C LYS A 159 5.29 5.56 15.16
N VAL A 160 6.34 5.00 14.55
CA VAL A 160 6.70 3.58 14.67
C VAL A 160 7.73 3.28 15.75
N LEU A 161 8.34 4.32 16.31
CA LEU A 161 9.35 4.22 17.35
C LEU A 161 8.71 3.98 18.73
N PRO A 162 9.44 3.37 19.68
CA PRO A 162 8.95 3.19 21.04
C PRO A 162 8.69 4.54 21.73
N GLU A 163 7.77 4.57 22.68
CA GLU A 163 7.36 5.80 23.38
C GLU A 163 8.51 6.51 24.08
N TRP A 164 9.46 5.75 24.63
CA TRP A 164 10.65 6.28 25.29
C TRP A 164 11.71 6.82 24.31
N TRP A 165 11.51 6.64 22.99
CA TRP A 165 12.45 7.15 22.00
C TRP A 165 12.42 8.68 21.98
N ASP A 166 13.59 9.26 22.22
CA ASP A 166 13.85 10.69 22.06
C ASP A 166 15.06 10.88 21.16
N ALA A 167 14.93 11.71 20.12
CA ALA A 167 16.01 12.04 19.21
C ALA A 167 17.13 12.85 19.89
N ALA A 168 16.81 13.69 20.88
CA ALA A 168 17.82 14.42 21.66
C ALA A 168 18.68 13.48 22.50
N VAL A 169 18.14 12.34 22.92
CA VAL A 169 18.84 11.34 23.73
C VAL A 169 19.56 10.31 22.84
N ASN A 170 18.89 9.83 21.79
CA ASN A 170 19.35 8.70 20.98
C ASN A 170 20.01 9.11 19.64
N GLY A 171 19.91 10.39 19.26
CA GLY A 171 20.39 10.91 17.97
C GLY A 171 21.88 10.69 17.77
N ALA A 172 22.71 11.06 18.75
CA ALA A 172 24.15 10.81 18.69
C ALA A 172 24.48 9.32 18.56
N GLY A 173 23.72 8.44 19.22
CA GLY A 173 23.92 6.99 19.15
C GLY A 173 23.70 6.44 17.74
N ILE A 174 22.59 6.82 17.09
CA ILE A 174 22.32 6.38 15.71
C ILE A 174 23.27 7.01 14.68
N GLU A 175 23.71 8.25 14.90
CA GLU A 175 24.73 8.89 14.06
C GLU A 175 26.09 8.19 14.14
N THR A 176 26.52 7.81 15.35
CA THR A 176 27.74 7.00 15.53
C THR A 176 27.57 5.62 14.90
N TYR A 177 26.43 4.96 15.14
CA TYR A 177 26.14 3.65 14.56
C TYR A 177 26.19 3.66 13.02
N THR A 178 25.64 4.69 12.39
CA THR A 178 25.62 4.83 10.91
C THR A 178 26.96 5.23 10.29
N ARG A 179 27.95 5.61 11.11
CA ARG A 179 29.29 6.05 10.67
C ARG A 179 30.39 5.04 10.99
N GLU A 180 30.28 4.36 12.12
CA GLU A 180 31.40 3.60 12.70
C GLU A 180 31.10 2.10 12.83
N ASP A 181 29.83 1.70 12.99
CA ASP A 181 29.49 0.29 13.18
C ASP A 181 29.77 -0.56 11.94
N ALA A 182 30.29 -1.77 12.14
CA ALA A 182 30.66 -2.68 11.06
C ALA A 182 29.48 -3.05 10.15
N TRP A 183 28.27 -3.10 10.71
CA TRP A 183 27.03 -3.30 9.97
C TRP A 183 26.30 -2.00 9.67
N GLY A 184 26.21 -1.07 10.63
CA GLY A 184 25.38 0.14 10.58
C GLY A 184 25.82 1.18 9.56
N ARG A 185 27.10 1.17 9.18
CA ARG A 185 27.68 2.07 8.19
C ARG A 185 26.89 2.19 6.89
N LEU A 186 26.47 3.41 6.54
CA LEU A 186 25.59 3.66 5.38
C LEU A 186 26.30 3.53 4.03
N ASP A 187 27.62 3.66 3.99
CA ASP A 187 28.45 3.42 2.80
C ASP A 187 28.64 1.94 2.47
N ARG A 188 28.30 1.05 3.42
CA ARG A 188 28.30 -0.40 3.20
C ARG A 188 27.23 -0.78 2.19
N VAL A 189 27.67 -1.25 1.02
CA VAL A 189 26.81 -1.90 0.03
C VAL A 189 26.35 -3.26 0.59
N VAL A 190 25.04 -3.53 0.52
CA VAL A 190 24.45 -4.78 1.03
C VAL A 190 23.42 -5.34 0.04
N THR A 191 23.21 -6.66 0.08
CA THR A 191 22.11 -7.33 -0.62
C THR A 191 20.88 -7.51 0.26
N ARG A 192 19.74 -7.88 -0.35
CA ARG A 192 18.51 -8.19 0.40
C ARG A 192 18.73 -9.38 1.35
N GLU A 193 19.49 -10.38 0.92
CA GLU A 193 19.77 -11.61 1.67
C GLU A 193 20.60 -11.30 2.92
N GLU A 194 21.58 -10.40 2.81
CA GLU A 194 22.38 -9.96 3.95
C GLU A 194 21.51 -9.20 4.97
N VAL A 195 20.63 -8.30 4.49
CA VAL A 195 19.68 -7.59 5.36
C VAL A 195 18.71 -8.56 6.02
N ALA A 196 18.21 -9.56 5.29
CA ALA A 196 17.36 -10.62 5.82
C ALA A 196 18.07 -11.45 6.90
N ALA A 197 19.31 -11.86 6.66
CA ALA A 197 20.12 -12.60 7.64
C ALA A 197 20.37 -11.75 8.90
N ASN A 198 20.62 -10.47 8.74
CA ASN A 198 20.86 -9.54 9.85
C ASN A 198 19.59 -9.25 10.67
N ALA A 199 18.45 -9.11 10.00
CA ALA A 199 17.13 -8.91 10.60
C ALA A 199 16.55 -10.18 11.25
N GLN A 200 17.02 -11.35 10.82
CA GLN A 200 16.58 -12.65 11.31
C GLN A 200 15.04 -12.80 11.25
N LYS A 201 14.41 -13.12 12.38
CA LYS A 201 12.94 -13.30 12.50
C LYS A 201 12.15 -12.00 12.32
N ARG A 202 12.83 -10.84 12.29
CA ARG A 202 12.19 -9.52 12.25
C ARG A 202 12.06 -8.95 10.84
N LEU A 203 12.52 -9.66 9.81
CA LEU A 203 12.46 -9.17 8.42
C LEU A 203 11.04 -8.73 8.03
N MET A 204 10.04 -9.57 8.28
CA MET A 204 8.65 -9.25 7.96
C MET A 204 8.17 -7.99 8.68
N THR A 205 8.49 -7.85 9.97
CA THR A 205 8.15 -6.67 10.77
C THR A 205 8.81 -5.40 10.23
N LEU A 206 10.06 -5.49 9.77
CA LEU A 206 10.76 -4.37 9.13
C LEU A 206 10.11 -3.98 7.80
N GLU A 207 9.76 -4.96 6.96
CA GLU A 207 9.07 -4.68 5.69
C GLU A 207 7.71 -3.98 5.93
N MET A 208 6.96 -4.38 6.96
CA MET A 208 5.72 -3.70 7.39
C MET A 208 5.99 -2.28 7.89
N MET A 209 7.07 -2.09 8.65
CA MET A 209 7.46 -0.79 9.17
C MET A 209 7.76 0.17 8.01
N VAL A 210 8.48 -0.31 6.98
CA VAL A 210 8.73 0.45 5.76
C VAL A 210 7.41 0.85 5.10
N GLU A 211 6.52 -0.11 4.80
CA GLU A 211 5.23 0.16 4.17
C GLU A 211 4.42 1.23 4.93
N ARG A 212 4.38 1.13 6.26
CA ARG A 212 3.72 2.13 7.10
C ARG A 212 4.33 3.52 6.95
N ILE A 213 5.66 3.60 7.00
CA ILE A 213 6.37 4.87 6.86
C ILE A 213 6.04 5.50 5.51
N LEU A 214 6.00 4.70 4.44
CA LEU A 214 5.65 5.18 3.11
C LEU A 214 4.21 5.69 3.04
N ASN A 215 3.26 4.99 3.66
CA ASN A 215 1.84 5.37 3.65
C ASN A 215 1.52 6.62 4.49
N ASN A 216 2.40 7.01 5.42
CA ASN A 216 2.20 8.18 6.29
C ASN A 216 3.05 9.39 5.90
N SER A 217 3.90 9.27 4.86
CA SER A 217 4.85 10.31 4.47
C SER A 217 4.76 10.74 2.99
N LEU A 218 3.70 10.32 2.30
CA LEU A 218 3.30 10.74 0.95
C LEU A 218 1.93 11.42 0.99
#